data_AF-A0A8T6RCT2-F1
#
_entry.id   AF-A0A8T6RCT2-F1
#
_cell.length_a   1.000
_cell.length_b   1.000
_cell.length_c   1.000
_cell.angle_alpha   90.00
_cell.angle_beta   90.00
_cell.angle_gamma   90.00
#
_symmetry.space_group_name_H-M   'P 1'
#
loop_
_entity.id
_entity.type
_entity.pdbx_description
1 polymer ?
#
loop_
_entity_poly.entity_id
_entity_poly.type
_entity_poly.pdbx_seq_one_letter_code
_entity_poly.pdbx_strand_id
1 'polypeptide(L)'
;MEEKRRSLAQEMRHAVMTLHYGPTKLKEFGNRLDSAKRTLVSLRMANFLHYHWLEDKLEEIQEELPAIKNRITNQGEIIAKRMAAETKGLMDYNRWTPDQFPFIEGVTNRISEIGRQYKQNTDDAFQDCKAKLKELVEQLDGLNFYRSEFSAFYEHVDLSVGELPVCALPEVKVIGSDFLKHDKASGTLYMTNKRLILIAERGLLWKNTGPVFDFPLIYLNSLEEDGRFRKKLVLRMKQGYIRISCSEETMEVLPDYVSIAKRFDKYVQKDMQRVRKIEQANVNISDVRMKIESLVYSLLTGDLDSGYYGGRIDSFEYRPDIRHGERGHYGSDYGRQDVLKEELNRRFGLGGNGSDASQYEYASSIDSLKRSAIEIQDAIHDTIRMMRSGHLVAEDFIRRYRGLVRDSYETQKQIERIDRTKHGYGW
;
A
#
# COMPACT_ATOMS: atom_id res chain seq x y z
N MET A 1 23.59 -30.07 -29.70
CA MET A 1 24.67 -30.29 -28.69
C MET A 1 25.00 -29.03 -27.92
N GLU A 2 25.42 -27.96 -28.61
CA GLU A 2 25.72 -26.68 -27.96
C GLU A 2 24.49 -26.03 -27.30
N GLU A 3 23.32 -26.19 -27.90
CA GLU A 3 22.04 -25.75 -27.33
C GLU A 3 21.72 -26.42 -25.98
N LYS A 4 21.89 -27.74 -25.86
CA LYS A 4 21.66 -28.47 -24.60
C LYS A 4 22.65 -28.04 -23.51
N ARG A 5 23.92 -27.81 -23.86
CA ARG A 5 24.94 -27.26 -22.95
C ARG A 5 24.54 -25.87 -22.44
N ARG A 6 24.08 -24.98 -23.32
CA ARG A 6 23.62 -23.64 -22.96
C ARG A 6 22.38 -23.68 -22.06
N SER A 7 21.41 -24.55 -22.35
CA SER A 7 20.21 -24.73 -21.50
C SER A 7 20.57 -25.15 -20.09
N LEU A 8 21.37 -26.21 -19.94
CA LEU A 8 21.78 -26.71 -18.62
C LEU A 8 22.59 -25.68 -17.83
N ALA A 9 23.47 -24.92 -18.49
CA ALA A 9 24.21 -23.84 -17.86
C ALA A 9 23.28 -22.71 -17.39
N GLN A 10 22.27 -22.37 -18.18
CA GLN A 10 21.27 -21.36 -17.82
C GLN A 10 20.39 -21.83 -16.66
N GLU A 11 19.96 -23.08 -16.65
CA GLU A 11 19.17 -23.67 -15.56
C GLU A 11 19.96 -23.70 -14.25
N MET A 12 21.22 -24.14 -14.28
CA MET A 12 22.09 -24.15 -13.11
C MET A 12 22.34 -22.73 -12.57
N ARG A 13 22.58 -21.76 -13.45
CA ARG A 13 22.68 -20.33 -13.06
C ARG A 13 21.38 -19.84 -12.44
N HIS A 14 20.24 -20.16 -13.03
CA HIS A 14 18.93 -19.77 -12.49
C HIS A 14 18.70 -20.36 -11.10
N ALA A 15 19.11 -21.61 -10.88
CA ALA A 15 19.03 -22.27 -9.58
C ALA A 15 19.90 -21.56 -8.52
N VAL A 16 21.12 -21.13 -8.86
CA VAL A 16 21.95 -20.30 -7.96
C VAL A 16 21.33 -18.93 -7.68
N MET A 17 20.75 -18.29 -8.70
CA MET A 17 20.10 -16.98 -8.57
C MET A 17 18.87 -17.00 -7.64
N THR A 18 18.36 -18.18 -7.25
CA THR A 18 17.28 -18.28 -6.25
C THR A 18 17.67 -17.69 -4.89
N LEU A 19 18.96 -17.58 -4.57
CA LEU A 19 19.45 -16.90 -3.36
C LEU A 19 19.03 -15.43 -3.27
N HIS A 20 18.82 -14.75 -4.41
CA HIS A 20 18.31 -13.37 -4.44
C HIS A 20 16.88 -13.23 -3.94
N TYR A 21 16.15 -14.33 -3.74
CA TYR A 21 14.79 -14.30 -3.21
C TYR A 21 14.72 -13.63 -1.83
N GLY A 22 15.64 -13.95 -0.92
CA GLY A 22 15.69 -13.39 0.43
C GLY A 22 15.79 -11.85 0.44
N PRO A 23 16.84 -11.26 -0.18
CA PRO A 23 16.95 -9.80 -0.30
C PRO A 23 15.76 -9.15 -1.00
N THR A 24 15.20 -9.80 -2.03
CA THR A 24 14.02 -9.30 -2.74
C THR A 24 12.81 -9.22 -1.82
N LYS A 25 12.55 -10.27 -1.02
CA LYS A 25 11.45 -10.29 -0.05
C LYS A 25 11.65 -9.31 1.10
N LEU A 26 12.87 -9.14 1.59
CA LEU A 26 13.21 -8.07 2.56
C LEU A 26 12.88 -6.69 2.01
N LYS A 27 13.24 -6.41 0.75
CA LYS A 27 12.95 -5.13 0.10
C LYS A 27 11.45 -4.90 -0.06
N GLU A 28 10.70 -5.90 -0.55
CA GLU A 28 9.24 -5.83 -0.67
C GLU A 28 8.57 -5.55 0.69
N PHE A 29 9.00 -6.25 1.73
CA PHE A 29 8.50 -6.06 3.09
C PHE A 29 8.84 -4.66 3.63
N GLY A 30 10.09 -4.23 3.49
CA GLY A 30 10.53 -2.89 3.91
C GLY A 30 9.77 -1.77 3.24
N ASN A 31 9.52 -1.87 1.93
CA ASN A 31 8.72 -0.89 1.20
C ASN A 31 7.29 -0.80 1.73
N ARG A 32 6.66 -1.95 2.07
CA ARG A 32 5.31 -1.96 2.65
C ARG A 32 5.29 -1.35 4.05
N LEU A 33 6.30 -1.66 4.87
CA LEU A 33 6.45 -1.07 6.20
C LEU A 33 6.66 0.46 6.13
N ASP A 34 7.47 0.93 5.20
CA ASP A 34 7.69 2.36 4.97
C ASP A 34 6.41 3.08 4.49
N SER A 35 5.61 2.44 3.64
CA SER A 35 4.30 2.99 3.27
C SER A 35 3.37 3.08 4.49
N ALA A 36 3.29 2.03 5.32
CA ALA A 36 2.49 2.03 6.54
C ALA A 36 2.93 3.14 7.52
N LYS A 37 4.25 3.28 7.73
CA LYS A 37 4.86 4.40 8.48
C LYS A 37 4.40 5.75 7.97
N ARG A 38 4.51 6.00 6.66
CA ARG A 38 4.11 7.28 6.04
C ARG A 38 2.63 7.56 6.25
N THR A 39 1.77 6.56 6.10
CA THR A 39 0.34 6.71 6.35
C THR A 39 0.09 7.10 7.82
N LEU A 40 0.68 6.38 8.78
CA LEU A 40 0.56 6.69 10.20
C LEU A 40 1.06 8.10 10.53
N VAL A 41 2.25 8.48 10.07
CA VAL A 41 2.81 9.83 10.26
C VAL A 41 1.88 10.88 9.67
N SER A 42 1.33 10.64 8.48
CA SER A 42 0.43 11.58 7.83
C SER A 42 -0.90 11.75 8.60
N LEU A 43 -1.44 10.69 9.22
CA LEU A 43 -2.60 10.77 10.11
C LEU A 43 -2.27 11.61 11.36
N ARG A 44 -1.08 11.41 11.95
CA ARG A 44 -0.60 12.19 13.10
C ARG A 44 -0.44 13.68 12.75
N MET A 45 0.20 14.00 11.62
CA MET A 45 0.37 15.39 11.18
C MET A 45 -0.97 16.09 10.91
N ALA A 46 -1.97 15.35 10.44
CA ALA A 46 -3.31 15.87 10.22
C ALA A 46 -4.14 16.01 11.53
N ASN A 47 -3.58 15.63 12.69
CA ASN A 47 -4.29 15.48 13.95
C ASN A 47 -5.59 14.67 13.82
N PHE A 48 -5.62 13.73 12.88
CA PHE A 48 -6.76 12.85 12.64
C PHE A 48 -6.76 11.71 13.65
N LEU A 49 -7.91 11.08 13.88
CA LEU A 49 -8.00 9.88 14.70
C LEU A 49 -6.92 8.86 14.28
N HIS A 50 -6.13 8.46 15.26
CA HIS A 50 -5.17 7.38 15.15
C HIS A 50 -5.14 6.69 16.51
N TYR A 51 -5.00 5.37 16.50
CA TYR A 51 -4.93 4.62 17.74
C TYR A 51 -3.48 4.45 18.18
N HIS A 52 -3.20 4.65 19.47
CA HIS A 52 -1.85 4.44 20.02
C HIS A 52 -1.31 3.03 19.75
N TRP A 53 -2.20 2.01 19.74
CA TRP A 53 -1.80 0.61 19.51
C TRP A 53 -1.34 0.33 18.08
N LEU A 54 -1.65 1.19 17.10
CA LEU A 54 -1.08 1.10 15.76
C LEU A 54 0.41 1.47 15.76
N GLU A 55 0.79 2.43 16.60
CA GLU A 55 2.20 2.78 16.80
C GLU A 55 2.93 1.62 17.51
N ASP A 56 2.32 1.04 18.54
CA ASP A 56 2.86 -0.12 19.27
C ASP A 56 3.12 -1.31 18.31
N LYS A 57 2.13 -1.69 17.48
CA LYS A 57 2.28 -2.77 16.50
C LYS A 57 3.36 -2.50 15.46
N LEU A 58 3.50 -1.25 15.02
CA LEU A 58 4.53 -0.89 14.04
C LEU A 58 5.94 -1.00 14.65
N GLU A 59 6.10 -0.56 15.89
CA GLU A 59 7.37 -0.71 16.63
C GLU A 59 7.73 -2.18 16.83
N GLU A 60 6.78 -3.03 17.24
CA GLU A 60 7.00 -4.48 17.35
C GLU A 60 7.51 -5.10 16.03
N ILE A 61 6.90 -4.73 14.89
CA ILE A 61 7.36 -5.20 13.58
C ILE A 61 8.79 -4.71 13.26
N GLN A 62 9.12 -3.48 13.65
CA GLN A 62 10.47 -2.93 13.46
C GLN A 62 11.52 -3.65 14.32
N GLU A 63 11.17 -4.03 15.55
CA GLU A 63 12.06 -4.77 16.45
C GLU A 63 12.33 -6.20 15.99
N GLU A 64 11.39 -6.84 15.29
CA GLU A 64 11.56 -8.20 14.74
C GLU A 64 12.46 -8.22 13.48
N LEU A 65 12.58 -7.10 12.75
CA LEU A 65 13.28 -7.04 11.47
C LEU A 65 14.77 -7.44 11.52
N PRO A 66 15.59 -7.01 12.49
CA PRO A 66 16.96 -7.47 12.64
C PRO A 66 17.08 -8.99 12.75
N ALA A 67 16.16 -9.64 13.49
CA ALA A 67 16.15 -11.09 13.62
C ALA A 67 15.83 -11.78 12.28
N ILE A 68 14.87 -11.25 11.51
CA ILE A 68 14.52 -11.76 10.17
C ILE A 68 15.71 -11.62 9.22
N LYS A 69 16.38 -10.46 9.20
CA LYS A 69 17.59 -10.23 8.39
C LYS A 69 18.67 -11.27 8.68
N ASN A 70 18.93 -11.53 9.96
CA ASN A 70 19.94 -12.50 10.40
C ASN A 70 19.54 -13.92 9.99
N ARG A 71 18.27 -14.31 10.14
CA ARG A 71 17.77 -15.62 9.69
C ARG A 71 17.98 -15.81 8.19
N ILE A 72 17.56 -14.84 7.37
CA ILE A 72 17.71 -14.91 5.91
C ILE A 72 19.17 -14.99 5.49
N THR A 73 20.02 -14.17 6.11
CA THR A 73 21.47 -14.16 5.83
C THR A 73 22.11 -15.50 6.17
N ASN A 74 21.85 -16.03 7.36
CA ASN A 74 22.43 -17.31 7.81
C ASN A 74 21.91 -18.48 6.96
N GLN A 75 20.62 -18.49 6.61
CA GLN A 75 20.07 -19.49 5.70
C GLN A 75 20.71 -19.38 4.30
N GLY A 76 20.89 -18.17 3.79
CA GLY A 76 21.56 -17.92 2.51
C GLY A 76 22.98 -18.46 2.49
N GLU A 77 23.75 -18.27 3.57
CA GLU A 77 25.10 -18.84 3.70
C GLU A 77 25.12 -20.37 3.72
N ILE A 78 24.24 -20.99 4.53
CA ILE A 78 24.16 -22.46 4.65
C ILE A 78 23.80 -23.05 3.28
N ILE A 79 22.83 -22.45 2.60
CA ILE A 79 22.38 -22.90 1.30
C ILE A 79 23.44 -22.68 0.24
N ALA A 80 24.12 -21.53 0.22
CA ALA A 80 25.22 -21.27 -0.70
C ALA A 80 26.35 -22.29 -0.54
N LYS A 81 26.74 -22.64 0.70
CA LYS A 81 27.74 -23.69 0.95
C LYS A 81 27.29 -25.07 0.44
N ARG A 82 26.00 -25.41 0.57
CA ARG A 82 25.46 -26.67 0.02
C ARG A 82 25.46 -26.66 -1.51
N MET A 83 25.05 -25.55 -2.13
CA MET A 83 25.10 -25.39 -3.59
C MET A 83 26.54 -25.51 -4.11
N ALA A 84 27.50 -24.89 -3.42
CA ALA A 84 28.92 -24.97 -3.75
C ALA A 84 29.47 -26.40 -3.77
N ALA A 85 29.07 -27.21 -2.79
CA ALA A 85 29.49 -28.60 -2.70
C ALA A 85 28.95 -29.42 -3.88
N GLU A 86 27.71 -29.17 -4.31
CA GLU A 86 27.07 -29.83 -5.45
C GLU A 86 27.63 -29.35 -6.80
N THR A 87 27.99 -28.07 -6.93
CA THR A 87 28.49 -27.48 -8.19
C THR A 87 30.00 -27.58 -8.39
N LYS A 88 30.73 -28.20 -7.46
CA LYS A 88 32.21 -28.18 -7.47
C LYS A 88 32.76 -28.69 -8.81
N GLY A 89 33.52 -27.83 -9.50
CA GLY A 89 34.14 -28.15 -10.79
C GLY A 89 33.19 -28.18 -11.99
N LEU A 90 31.91 -27.85 -11.80
CA LEU A 90 30.88 -27.89 -12.84
C LEU A 90 30.53 -26.51 -13.39
N MET A 91 30.96 -25.42 -12.75
CA MET A 91 30.56 -24.06 -13.18
C MET A 91 31.15 -23.61 -14.54
N ASP A 92 32.27 -24.22 -14.99
CA ASP A 92 32.82 -23.98 -16.33
C ASP A 92 32.14 -24.87 -17.38
N TYR A 93 31.02 -24.39 -17.90
CA TYR A 93 30.20 -25.11 -18.88
C TYR A 93 30.88 -25.35 -20.23
N ASN A 94 31.96 -24.62 -20.55
CA ASN A 94 32.70 -24.82 -21.81
C ASN A 94 33.45 -26.15 -21.82
N ARG A 95 33.74 -26.72 -20.65
CA ARG A 95 34.45 -28.00 -20.48
C ARG A 95 33.53 -29.22 -20.49
N TRP A 96 32.22 -29.03 -20.53
CA TRP A 96 31.27 -30.14 -20.42
C TRP A 96 31.24 -31.01 -21.67
N THR A 97 31.38 -32.32 -21.50
CA THR A 97 31.18 -33.31 -22.56
C THR A 97 29.76 -33.86 -22.55
N PRO A 98 29.25 -34.37 -23.68
CA PRO A 98 27.87 -34.86 -23.79
C PRO A 98 27.50 -35.96 -22.80
N ASP A 99 28.46 -36.85 -22.49
CA ASP A 99 28.27 -37.96 -21.57
C ASP A 99 28.06 -37.49 -20.12
N GLN A 100 28.47 -36.25 -19.80
CA GLN A 100 28.27 -35.64 -18.49
C GLN A 100 26.89 -34.98 -18.34
N PHE A 101 26.15 -34.76 -19.43
CA PHE A 101 24.88 -34.04 -19.38
C PHE A 101 23.85 -34.64 -18.42
N PRO A 102 23.62 -35.98 -18.38
CA PRO A 102 22.68 -36.57 -17.42
C PRO A 102 23.08 -36.32 -15.95
N PHE A 103 24.38 -36.33 -15.66
CA PHE A 103 24.89 -36.04 -14.32
C PHE A 103 24.68 -34.57 -13.95
N ILE A 104 25.02 -33.65 -14.87
CA ILE A 104 24.84 -32.21 -14.69
C ILE A 104 23.36 -31.86 -14.50
N GLU A 105 22.47 -32.48 -15.27
CA GLU A 105 21.03 -32.35 -15.10
C GLU A 105 20.58 -32.80 -13.70
N GLY A 106 21.12 -33.92 -13.20
CA GLY A 106 20.91 -34.38 -11.83
C GLY A 106 21.40 -33.37 -10.77
N VAL A 107 22.56 -32.75 -10.97
CA VAL A 107 23.10 -31.70 -10.09
C VAL A 107 22.21 -30.45 -10.11
N THR A 108 21.83 -29.97 -11.30
CA THR A 108 20.93 -28.84 -11.49
C THR A 108 19.60 -29.04 -10.78
N ASN A 109 19.03 -30.24 -10.85
CA ASN A 109 17.80 -30.60 -10.14
C ASN A 109 17.97 -30.52 -8.62
N ARG A 110 19.09 -31.02 -8.06
CA ARG A 110 19.38 -30.93 -6.62
C ARG A 110 19.56 -29.49 -6.15
N ILE A 111 20.29 -28.66 -6.89
CA ILE A 111 20.47 -27.24 -6.54
C ILE A 111 19.14 -26.50 -6.63
N SER A 112 18.30 -26.82 -7.62
CA SER A 112 16.96 -26.26 -7.73
C SER A 112 16.07 -26.62 -6.54
N GLU A 113 16.16 -27.85 -6.04
CA GLU A 113 15.48 -28.29 -4.81
C GLU A 113 15.96 -27.50 -3.58
N ILE A 114 17.28 -27.40 -3.41
CA ILE A 114 17.91 -26.62 -2.34
C ILE A 114 17.45 -25.15 -2.41
N GLY A 115 17.38 -24.58 -3.61
CA GLY A 115 16.87 -23.23 -3.84
C GLY A 115 15.39 -23.08 -3.46
N ARG A 116 14.56 -24.10 -3.70
CA ARG A 116 13.15 -24.12 -3.26
C ARG A 116 13.03 -24.14 -1.74
N GLN A 117 13.84 -24.96 -1.07
CA GLN A 117 13.90 -24.99 0.40
C GLN A 117 14.28 -23.63 0.98
N TYR A 118 15.25 -22.94 0.38
CA TYR A 118 15.61 -21.57 0.79
C TYR A 118 14.45 -20.58 0.66
N LYS A 119 13.68 -20.65 -0.43
CA LYS A 119 12.48 -19.81 -0.62
C LYS A 119 11.45 -20.09 0.48
N GLN A 120 11.20 -21.35 0.78
CA GLN A 120 10.24 -21.76 1.81
C GLN A 120 10.68 -21.26 3.20
N ASN A 121 11.93 -21.51 3.60
CA ASN A 121 12.49 -21.02 4.86
C ASN A 121 12.47 -19.48 4.95
N THR A 122 12.67 -18.79 3.83
CA THR A 122 12.56 -17.33 3.77
C THR A 122 11.12 -16.89 4.03
N ASP A 123 10.15 -17.53 3.39
CA ASP A 123 8.73 -17.18 3.57
C ASP A 123 8.24 -17.47 4.99
N ASP A 124 8.66 -18.58 5.59
CA ASP A 124 8.37 -18.94 6.98
C ASP A 124 8.95 -17.90 7.95
N ALA A 125 10.18 -17.41 7.70
CA ALA A 125 10.80 -16.38 8.51
C ALA A 125 10.03 -15.05 8.51
N PHE A 126 9.22 -14.80 7.48
CA PHE A 126 8.39 -13.60 7.35
C PHE A 126 6.93 -13.79 7.77
N GLN A 127 6.46 -15.02 7.98
CA GLN A 127 5.03 -15.33 8.04
C GLN A 127 4.29 -14.47 9.09
N ASP A 128 4.79 -14.46 10.33
CA ASP A 128 4.17 -13.74 11.44
C ASP A 128 4.20 -12.22 11.22
N CYS A 129 5.38 -11.68 10.85
CA CYS A 129 5.57 -10.27 10.55
C CYS A 129 4.71 -9.79 9.37
N LYS A 130 4.56 -10.61 8.32
CA LYS A 130 3.69 -10.30 7.17
C LYS A 130 2.22 -10.25 7.58
N ALA A 131 1.78 -11.16 8.45
CA ALA A 131 0.41 -11.15 8.95
C ALA A 131 0.12 -9.91 9.80
N LYS A 132 1.01 -9.58 10.75
CA LYS A 132 0.91 -8.36 11.56
C LYS A 132 0.90 -7.10 10.70
N LEU A 133 1.83 -7.01 9.73
CA LEU A 133 1.91 -5.85 8.83
C LEU A 133 0.66 -5.72 7.95
N LYS A 134 0.11 -6.84 7.46
CA LYS A 134 -1.12 -6.83 6.66
C LYS A 134 -2.29 -6.26 7.46
N GLU A 135 -2.51 -6.75 8.68
CA GLU A 135 -3.58 -6.25 9.56
C GLU A 135 -3.41 -4.75 9.85
N LEU A 136 -2.17 -4.32 10.14
CA LEU A 136 -1.84 -2.92 10.37
C LEU A 136 -2.14 -2.05 9.16
N VAL A 137 -1.77 -2.49 7.94
CA VAL A 137 -2.04 -1.76 6.70
C VAL A 137 -3.54 -1.64 6.46
N GLU A 138 -4.32 -2.72 6.65
CA GLU A 138 -5.77 -2.68 6.47
C GLU A 138 -6.44 -1.67 7.41
N GLN A 139 -5.98 -1.59 8.66
CA GLN A 139 -6.47 -0.61 9.64
C GLN A 139 -6.06 0.82 9.30
N LEU A 140 -4.82 1.04 8.86
CA LEU A 140 -4.33 2.35 8.42
C LEU A 140 -5.03 2.82 7.14
N ASP A 141 -5.30 1.93 6.20
CA ASP A 141 -6.03 2.24 4.97
C ASP A 141 -7.46 2.67 5.27
N GLY A 142 -8.14 1.99 6.22
CA GLY A 142 -9.46 2.39 6.69
C GLY A 142 -9.47 3.79 7.31
N LEU A 143 -8.50 4.10 8.18
CA LEU A 143 -8.35 5.44 8.75
C LEU A 143 -8.02 6.50 7.69
N ASN A 144 -7.17 6.15 6.72
CA ASN A 144 -6.79 7.05 5.64
C ASN A 144 -7.97 7.34 4.70
N PHE A 145 -8.83 6.36 4.45
CA PHE A 145 -10.10 6.56 3.74
C PHE A 145 -10.97 7.59 4.45
N TYR A 146 -11.20 7.43 5.75
CA TYR A 146 -12.01 8.40 6.50
C TYR A 146 -11.37 9.79 6.53
N ARG A 147 -10.05 9.88 6.58
CA ARG A 147 -9.34 11.16 6.47
C ARG A 147 -9.54 11.81 5.11
N SER A 148 -9.47 11.06 4.01
CA SER A 148 -9.71 11.62 2.68
C SER A 148 -11.15 12.08 2.51
N GLU A 149 -12.14 11.34 3.02
CA GLU A 149 -13.53 11.79 3.01
C GLU A 149 -13.73 13.03 3.90
N PHE A 150 -12.99 13.12 5.01
CA PHE A 150 -13.03 14.28 5.90
C PHE A 150 -12.49 15.56 5.24
N SER A 151 -11.65 15.49 4.20
CA SER A 151 -11.06 16.71 3.64
C SER A 151 -12.11 17.67 3.07
N ALA A 152 -13.23 17.14 2.55
CA ALA A 152 -14.35 17.94 2.06
C ALA A 152 -15.06 18.75 3.16
N PHE A 153 -14.89 18.38 4.44
CA PHE A 153 -15.43 19.14 5.57
C PHE A 153 -14.92 20.59 5.58
N TYR A 154 -13.63 20.77 5.32
CA TYR A 154 -12.96 22.07 5.40
C TYR A 154 -13.39 23.05 4.30
N GLU A 155 -14.13 22.60 3.30
CA GLU A 155 -14.75 23.49 2.28
C GLU A 155 -16.02 24.16 2.79
N HIS A 156 -16.60 23.65 3.88
CA HIS A 156 -17.93 24.02 4.36
C HIS A 156 -17.95 24.50 5.81
N VAL A 157 -17.09 23.94 6.65
CA VAL A 157 -17.09 24.16 8.10
C VAL A 157 -15.66 24.17 8.64
N ASP A 158 -15.37 25.13 9.52
CA ASP A 158 -14.11 25.18 10.26
C ASP A 158 -14.18 24.41 11.58
N LEU A 159 -13.03 23.83 11.99
CA LEU A 159 -12.88 23.19 13.30
C LEU A 159 -12.66 24.24 14.40
N SER A 160 -13.34 24.04 15.53
CA SER A 160 -13.13 24.85 16.73
C SER A 160 -11.77 24.54 17.38
N VAL A 161 -11.29 25.42 18.25
CA VAL A 161 -10.04 25.20 19.01
C VAL A 161 -10.13 23.89 19.81
N GLY A 162 -9.16 23.00 19.63
CA GLY A 162 -9.12 21.67 20.26
C GLY A 162 -10.18 20.68 19.76
N GLU A 163 -10.85 21.00 18.65
CA GLU A 163 -11.68 20.06 17.91
C GLU A 163 -10.82 19.27 16.92
N LEU A 164 -10.98 17.96 16.92
CA LEU A 164 -10.17 17.02 16.16
C LEU A 164 -11.06 16.10 15.32
N PRO A 165 -10.70 15.84 14.05
CA PRO A 165 -11.49 15.00 13.16
C PRO A 165 -11.38 13.52 13.54
N VAL A 166 -12.52 12.81 13.47
CA VAL A 166 -12.63 11.39 13.85
C VAL A 166 -12.90 10.53 12.62
N CYS A 167 -14.00 10.77 11.93
CA CYS A 167 -14.37 10.04 10.71
C CYS A 167 -15.37 10.85 9.86
N ALA A 168 -15.52 10.45 8.60
CA ALA A 168 -16.53 10.97 7.68
C ALA A 168 -17.25 9.79 7.01
N LEU A 169 -18.58 9.77 7.12
CA LEU A 169 -19.42 8.67 6.65
C LEU A 169 -20.30 9.17 5.50
N PRO A 170 -19.99 8.83 4.24
CA PRO A 170 -20.75 9.30 3.09
C PRO A 170 -22.13 8.63 2.99
N GLU A 171 -22.97 9.13 2.08
CA GLU A 171 -24.28 8.55 1.73
C GLU A 171 -25.29 8.41 2.89
N VAL A 172 -25.19 9.26 3.90
CA VAL A 172 -26.14 9.30 5.03
C VAL A 172 -27.37 10.12 4.65
N LYS A 173 -28.55 9.51 4.79
CA LYS A 173 -29.85 10.13 4.48
C LYS A 173 -30.66 10.38 5.75
N VAL A 174 -31.01 11.63 6.02
CA VAL A 174 -32.02 11.97 7.02
C VAL A 174 -33.39 11.64 6.42
N ILE A 175 -34.16 10.83 7.15
CA ILE A 175 -35.49 10.35 6.75
C ILE A 175 -36.60 10.86 7.67
N GLY A 176 -36.23 11.51 8.77
CA GLY A 176 -37.18 12.19 9.64
C GLY A 176 -36.52 12.75 10.89
N SER A 177 -37.09 13.82 11.41
CA SER A 177 -36.75 14.40 12.71
C SER A 177 -37.99 15.06 13.29
N ASP A 178 -38.07 15.16 14.61
CA ASP A 178 -39.11 15.88 15.34
C ASP A 178 -38.80 17.37 15.55
N PHE A 179 -37.56 17.82 15.29
CA PHE A 179 -37.16 19.23 15.50
C PHE A 179 -36.39 19.88 14.33
N LEU A 180 -35.88 19.11 13.36
CA LEU A 180 -35.23 19.70 12.18
C LEU A 180 -36.25 20.26 11.19
N LYS A 181 -36.00 21.47 10.67
CA LYS A 181 -36.83 22.10 9.62
C LYS A 181 -36.74 21.38 8.28
N HIS A 182 -35.62 20.70 8.01
CA HIS A 182 -35.37 19.91 6.81
C HIS A 182 -35.24 18.44 7.22
N ASP A 183 -36.35 17.70 7.14
CA ASP A 183 -36.47 16.32 7.60
C ASP A 183 -35.99 15.28 6.57
N LYS A 184 -35.65 15.74 5.36
CA LYS A 184 -35.18 14.91 4.24
C LYS A 184 -33.96 15.53 3.60
N ALA A 185 -32.78 14.98 3.87
CA ALA A 185 -31.53 15.42 3.27
C ALA A 185 -30.60 14.22 3.07
N SER A 186 -29.67 14.31 2.12
CA SER A 186 -28.65 13.29 1.85
C SER A 186 -27.28 13.95 1.81
N GLY A 187 -26.28 13.32 2.40
CA GLY A 187 -24.91 13.78 2.27
C GLY A 187 -23.95 13.04 3.19
N THR A 188 -22.86 13.70 3.57
CA THR A 188 -21.80 13.10 4.37
C THR A 188 -21.93 13.50 5.85
N LEU A 189 -21.91 12.50 6.73
CA LEU A 189 -21.90 12.67 8.18
C LEU A 189 -20.47 12.73 8.69
N TYR A 190 -20.06 13.91 9.11
CA TYR A 190 -18.77 14.17 9.72
C TYR A 190 -18.86 14.03 11.24
N MET A 191 -17.83 13.44 11.82
CA MET A 191 -17.69 13.28 13.25
C MET A 191 -16.35 13.85 13.70
N THR A 192 -16.40 14.67 14.74
CA THR A 192 -15.23 15.17 15.45
C THR A 192 -15.24 14.65 16.88
N ASN A 193 -14.22 14.94 17.67
CA ASN A 193 -14.24 14.66 19.11
C ASN A 193 -15.26 15.52 19.89
N LYS A 194 -15.92 16.50 19.26
CA LYS A 194 -16.85 17.42 19.92
C LYS A 194 -18.27 17.42 19.36
N ARG A 195 -18.47 17.16 18.06
CA ARG A 195 -19.79 17.28 17.41
C ARG A 195 -19.98 16.28 16.25
N LEU A 196 -21.25 16.11 15.90
CA LEU A 196 -21.73 15.41 14.71
C LEU A 196 -22.33 16.44 13.75
N ILE A 197 -21.85 16.44 12.52
CA ILE A 197 -22.28 17.37 11.48
C ILE A 197 -22.72 16.58 10.26
N LEU A 198 -23.91 16.82 9.74
CA LEU A 198 -24.30 16.32 8.43
C LEU A 198 -24.30 17.47 7.43
N ILE A 199 -23.51 17.34 6.37
CA ILE A 199 -23.46 18.32 5.28
C ILE A 199 -24.14 17.72 4.06
N ALA A 200 -25.10 18.44 3.49
CA ALA A 200 -25.84 17.96 2.32
C ALA A 200 -24.94 17.91 1.09
N GLU A 201 -24.99 16.80 0.35
CA GLU A 201 -24.35 16.67 -0.95
C GLU A 201 -25.16 17.39 -2.04
N ARG A 202 -24.45 17.91 -3.05
CA ARG A 202 -25.05 18.65 -4.15
C ARG A 202 -25.81 17.72 -5.08
N GLY A 203 -27.11 17.58 -4.87
CA GLY A 203 -28.02 16.86 -5.77
C GLY A 203 -28.68 17.76 -6.83
N LEU A 204 -29.32 17.15 -7.84
CA LEU A 204 -30.13 17.83 -8.88
C LEU A 204 -31.19 18.80 -8.32
N LEU A 205 -31.68 18.54 -7.10
CA LEU A 205 -32.74 19.30 -6.45
C LEU A 205 -32.25 20.29 -5.37
N TRP A 206 -31.00 20.17 -4.90
CA TRP A 206 -30.49 20.96 -3.77
C TRP A 206 -29.48 21.99 -4.25
N LYS A 207 -29.91 23.26 -4.27
CA LYS A 207 -29.09 24.38 -4.76
C LYS A 207 -28.06 24.88 -3.74
N ASN A 208 -28.27 24.62 -2.45
CA ASN A 208 -27.37 25.06 -1.37
C ASN A 208 -26.68 23.85 -0.72
N THR A 209 -25.36 23.79 -0.87
CA THR A 209 -24.45 22.96 -0.06
C THR A 209 -24.28 23.65 1.30
N GLY A 210 -24.74 23.01 2.37
CA GLY A 210 -24.61 23.54 3.72
C GLY A 210 -24.90 22.49 4.78
N PRO A 211 -24.58 22.79 6.05
CA PRO A 211 -24.85 21.89 7.16
C PRO A 211 -26.37 21.71 7.30
N VAL A 212 -26.84 20.47 7.17
CA VAL A 212 -28.21 20.05 7.50
C VAL A 212 -28.42 20.13 9.00
N PHE A 213 -27.42 19.67 9.74
CA PHE A 213 -27.35 19.83 11.17
C PHE A 213 -25.91 19.82 11.68
N ASP A 214 -25.72 20.42 12.84
CA ASP A 214 -24.48 20.44 13.61
C ASP A 214 -24.85 20.34 15.10
N PHE A 215 -24.50 19.23 15.73
CA PHE A 215 -24.81 19.01 17.14
C PHE A 215 -23.60 18.58 17.95
N PRO A 216 -23.41 19.17 19.15
CA PRO A 216 -22.46 18.66 20.13
C PRO A 216 -22.70 17.18 20.45
N LEU A 217 -21.64 16.38 20.47
CA LEU A 217 -21.66 14.94 20.80
C LEU A 217 -22.20 14.69 22.21
N ILE A 218 -22.02 15.64 23.12
CA ILE A 218 -22.57 15.60 24.48
C ILE A 218 -24.11 15.63 24.50
N TYR A 219 -24.75 15.99 23.40
CA TYR A 219 -26.21 15.97 23.26
C TYR A 219 -26.74 14.64 22.73
N LEU A 220 -25.88 13.74 22.25
CA LEU A 220 -26.28 12.42 21.79
C LEU A 220 -26.39 11.46 22.98
N ASN A 221 -27.61 11.06 23.33
CA ASN A 221 -27.92 10.17 24.45
C ASN A 221 -27.73 8.69 24.07
N SER A 222 -28.33 8.25 22.95
CA SER A 222 -28.22 6.87 22.47
C SER A 222 -28.31 6.79 20.94
N LEU A 223 -27.78 5.70 20.37
CA LEU A 223 -28.09 5.23 19.03
C LEU A 223 -28.90 3.94 19.15
N GLU A 224 -30.04 3.89 18.47
CA GLU A 224 -30.91 2.72 18.43
C GLU A 224 -31.12 2.28 16.98
N GLU A 225 -31.09 0.98 16.74
CA GLU A 225 -31.54 0.41 15.47
C GLU A 225 -33.07 0.27 15.49
N ASP A 226 -33.72 0.81 14.46
CA ASP A 226 -35.16 0.76 14.27
C ASP A 226 -35.50 0.06 12.95
N GLY A 227 -36.36 -0.97 13.02
CA GLY A 227 -36.90 -1.70 11.88
C GLY A 227 -36.20 -3.01 11.53
N ARG A 228 -36.99 -4.06 11.21
CA ARG A 228 -36.50 -5.41 10.84
C ARG A 228 -36.04 -5.56 9.38
N PHE A 229 -36.59 -4.77 8.45
CA PHE A 229 -36.42 -4.97 6.99
C PHE A 229 -35.76 -3.79 6.25
N ARG A 230 -35.77 -2.60 6.85
CA ARG A 230 -34.99 -1.44 6.41
C ARG A 230 -34.40 -0.87 7.69
N LYS A 231 -33.20 -1.33 8.04
CA LYS A 231 -32.55 -0.92 9.27
C LYS A 231 -32.31 0.58 9.20
N LYS A 232 -32.84 1.29 10.18
CA LYS A 232 -32.69 2.74 10.35
C LYS A 232 -31.96 2.96 11.65
N LEU A 233 -31.15 4.00 11.71
CA LEU A 233 -30.54 4.43 12.95
C LEU A 233 -31.30 5.63 13.50
N VAL A 234 -31.64 5.56 14.77
CA VAL A 234 -32.30 6.64 15.51
C VAL A 234 -31.27 7.24 16.45
N LEU A 235 -30.84 8.46 16.14
CA LEU A 235 -29.98 9.27 17.00
C LEU A 235 -30.87 9.99 17.99
N ARG A 236 -30.86 9.54 19.25
CA ARG A 236 -31.59 10.23 20.32
C ARG A 236 -30.74 11.36 20.88
N MET A 237 -31.15 12.58 20.59
CA MET A 237 -30.53 13.80 21.08
C MET A 237 -31.26 14.31 22.33
N LYS A 238 -30.66 15.26 23.06
CA LYS A 238 -31.33 15.93 24.19
C LYS A 238 -32.63 16.65 23.81
N GLN A 239 -32.70 17.15 22.58
CA GLN A 239 -33.80 17.98 22.07
C GLN A 239 -34.84 17.22 21.23
N GLY A 240 -34.65 15.91 21.03
CA GLY A 240 -35.52 15.06 20.21
C GLY A 240 -34.75 13.95 19.51
N TYR A 241 -35.24 13.45 18.37
CA TYR A 241 -34.60 12.37 17.63
C TYR A 241 -34.39 12.69 16.15
N ILE A 242 -33.38 12.04 15.56
CA ILE A 242 -33.12 12.07 14.12
C ILE A 242 -33.08 10.63 13.63
N ARG A 243 -33.89 10.32 12.64
CA ARG A 243 -33.85 9.03 11.94
C ARG A 243 -32.97 9.19 10.70
N ILE A 244 -31.95 8.35 10.59
CA ILE A 244 -31.09 8.26 9.42
C ILE A 244 -31.17 6.88 8.78
N SER A 245 -30.89 6.86 7.48
CA SER A 245 -30.69 5.67 6.66
C SER A 245 -29.30 5.76 6.05
N CYS A 246 -28.54 4.68 6.10
CA CYS A 246 -27.18 4.58 5.56
C CYS A 246 -26.92 3.15 5.05
N SER A 247 -25.72 2.90 4.52
CA SER A 247 -25.29 1.53 4.17
C SER A 247 -25.21 0.63 5.41
N GLU A 248 -25.29 -0.69 5.21
CA GLU A 248 -25.15 -1.67 6.31
C GLU A 248 -23.79 -1.53 7.00
N GLU A 249 -22.72 -1.33 6.21
CA GLU A 249 -21.37 -1.07 6.73
C GLU A 249 -21.32 0.17 7.61
N THR A 250 -21.90 1.29 7.14
CA THR A 250 -21.95 2.54 7.93
C THR A 250 -22.72 2.36 9.23
N MET A 251 -23.80 1.59 9.18
CA MET A 251 -24.64 1.34 10.35
C MET A 251 -23.91 0.50 11.40
N GLU A 252 -23.09 -0.46 10.97
CA GLU A 252 -22.27 -1.28 11.86
C GLU A 252 -21.17 -0.48 12.54
N VAL A 253 -20.48 0.40 11.81
CA VAL A 253 -19.33 1.15 12.34
C VAL A 253 -19.70 2.43 13.10
N LEU A 254 -20.86 3.04 12.80
CA LEU A 254 -21.24 4.34 13.39
C LEU A 254 -21.28 4.32 14.94
N PRO A 255 -21.89 3.32 15.62
CA PRO A 255 -21.89 3.26 17.08
C PRO A 255 -20.49 3.24 17.68
N ASP A 256 -19.56 2.51 17.05
CA ASP A 256 -18.18 2.39 17.49
C ASP A 256 -17.45 3.72 17.36
N TYR A 257 -17.57 4.38 16.21
CA TYR A 257 -16.96 5.71 16.01
C TYR A 257 -17.53 6.77 16.96
N VAL A 258 -18.83 6.70 17.28
CA VAL A 258 -19.42 7.59 18.30
C VAL A 258 -18.84 7.32 19.69
N SER A 259 -18.64 6.05 20.05
CA SER A 259 -17.98 5.66 21.30
C SER A 259 -16.54 6.16 21.35
N ILE A 260 -15.80 6.00 20.25
CA ILE A 260 -14.43 6.50 20.08
C ILE A 260 -14.39 8.01 20.22
N ALA A 261 -15.26 8.75 19.54
CA ALA A 261 -15.32 10.21 19.60
C ALA A 261 -15.61 10.72 21.02
N LYS A 262 -16.53 10.07 21.75
CA LYS A 262 -16.82 10.40 23.16
C LYS A 262 -15.65 10.13 24.11
N ARG A 263 -14.74 9.22 23.73
CA ARG A 263 -13.57 8.80 24.53
C ARG A 263 -12.27 9.10 23.81
N PHE A 264 -12.23 10.14 22.97
CA PHE A 264 -11.14 10.41 22.03
C PHE A 264 -9.76 10.45 22.70
N ASP A 265 -9.67 11.10 23.87
CA ASP A 265 -8.44 11.18 24.66
C ASP A 265 -7.85 9.83 25.09
N LYS A 266 -8.67 8.76 25.15
CA LYS A 266 -8.19 7.41 25.49
C LYS A 266 -7.48 6.72 24.34
N TYR A 267 -7.81 7.09 23.10
CA TYR A 267 -7.32 6.40 21.90
C TYR A 267 -6.14 7.12 21.26
N VAL A 268 -6.09 8.44 21.39
CA VAL A 268 -5.09 9.30 20.75
C VAL A 268 -3.81 9.42 21.58
N GLN A 269 -2.67 9.25 20.89
CA GLN A 269 -1.36 9.51 21.48
C GLN A 269 -1.07 11.02 21.46
N LYS A 270 -0.60 11.57 22.58
CA LYS A 270 -0.23 13.00 22.67
C LYS A 270 1.25 13.24 22.39
N ASP A 271 2.09 12.22 22.53
CA ASP A 271 3.52 12.33 22.32
C ASP A 271 3.92 12.34 20.82
N MET A 272 4.40 13.49 20.36
CA MET A 272 4.91 13.69 19.00
C MET A 272 6.36 13.20 18.82
N GLN A 273 7.11 12.99 19.90
CA GLN A 273 8.49 12.50 19.81
C GLN A 273 8.53 11.05 19.36
N ARG A 274 7.56 10.24 19.81
CA ARG A 274 7.42 8.84 19.40
C ARG A 274 7.26 8.68 17.88
N VAL A 275 6.38 9.48 17.28
CA VAL A 275 6.15 9.49 15.82
C VAL A 275 7.43 9.80 15.05
N ARG A 276 8.24 10.75 15.54
CA ARG A 276 9.52 11.10 14.91
C ARG A 276 10.52 9.95 14.96
N LYS A 277 10.55 9.20 16.06
CA LYS A 277 11.39 7.98 16.17
C LYS A 277 10.94 6.92 15.16
N ILE A 278 9.63 6.69 15.06
CA ILE A 278 9.03 5.77 14.08
C ILE A 278 9.38 6.17 12.63
N GLU A 279 9.32 7.47 12.32
CA GLU A 279 9.67 7.98 11.00
C GLU A 279 11.16 7.78 10.68
N GLN A 280 12.04 8.05 11.64
CA GLN A 280 13.49 7.95 11.51
C GLN A 280 14.00 6.49 11.51
N ALA A 281 13.26 5.56 12.11
CA ALA A 281 13.59 4.15 12.12
C ALA A 281 13.53 3.58 10.69
N ASN A 282 14.68 3.50 10.04
CA ASN A 282 14.82 2.90 8.72
C ASN A 282 15.64 1.62 8.80
N VAL A 283 15.13 0.56 8.18
CA VAL A 283 15.82 -0.73 8.17
C VAL A 283 16.71 -0.79 6.94
N ASN A 284 18.01 -0.63 7.16
CA ASN A 284 19.00 -0.82 6.11
C ASN A 284 19.04 -2.31 5.71
N ILE A 285 18.73 -2.64 4.45
CA ILE A 285 18.75 -4.01 3.89
C ILE A 285 20.01 -4.23 3.03
N SER A 286 20.80 -3.18 2.81
CA SER A 286 21.94 -3.19 1.87
C SER A 286 23.01 -4.20 2.26
N ASP A 287 23.22 -4.39 3.56
CA ASP A 287 24.13 -5.39 4.13
C ASP A 287 23.76 -6.82 3.72
N VAL A 288 22.48 -7.20 3.86
CA VAL A 288 22.00 -8.53 3.45
C VAL A 288 22.12 -8.72 1.95
N ARG A 289 21.75 -7.68 1.18
CA ARG A 289 21.84 -7.71 -0.28
C ARG A 289 23.28 -7.93 -0.75
N MET A 290 24.21 -7.11 -0.28
CA MET A 290 25.63 -7.21 -0.66
C MET A 290 26.22 -8.58 -0.30
N LYS A 291 25.85 -9.11 0.87
CA LYS A 291 26.32 -10.42 1.33
C LYS A 291 25.77 -11.59 0.50
N ILE A 292 24.50 -11.52 0.10
CA ILE A 292 23.92 -12.54 -0.79
C ILE A 292 24.50 -12.40 -2.21
N GLU A 293 24.69 -11.18 -2.71
CA GLU A 293 25.35 -10.92 -3.99
C GLU A 293 26.77 -11.48 -4.03
N SER A 294 27.54 -11.34 -2.95
CA SER A 294 28.90 -11.91 -2.87
C SER A 294 28.88 -13.44 -2.89
N LEU A 295 27.92 -14.08 -2.21
CA LEU A 295 27.75 -15.54 -2.23
C LEU A 295 27.38 -16.04 -3.63
N VAL A 296 26.43 -15.38 -4.29
CA VAL A 296 26.03 -15.70 -5.67
C VAL A 296 27.21 -15.54 -6.61
N TYR A 297 27.96 -14.44 -6.54
CA TYR A 297 29.15 -14.22 -7.35
C TYR A 297 30.18 -15.33 -7.14
N SER A 298 30.48 -15.67 -5.89
CA SER A 298 31.44 -16.73 -5.54
C SER A 298 31.02 -18.10 -6.07
N LEU A 299 29.72 -18.41 -6.04
CA LEU A 299 29.16 -19.63 -6.63
C LEU A 299 29.34 -19.66 -8.15
N LEU A 300 29.10 -18.52 -8.82
CA LEU A 300 29.18 -18.42 -10.28
C LEU A 300 30.62 -18.42 -10.81
N THR A 301 31.59 -17.90 -10.05
CA THR A 301 33.02 -17.91 -10.45
C THR A 301 33.76 -19.16 -9.99
N GLY A 302 33.27 -19.88 -8.98
CA GLY A 302 33.89 -21.08 -8.43
C GLY A 302 34.95 -20.82 -7.35
N ASP A 303 35.07 -19.59 -6.82
CA ASP A 303 36.14 -19.14 -5.92
C ASP A 303 35.87 -19.40 -4.41
N LEU A 304 35.01 -20.35 -4.06
CA LEU A 304 34.63 -20.59 -2.66
C LEU A 304 35.73 -21.20 -1.77
N ASP A 305 36.90 -21.56 -2.34
CA ASP A 305 38.04 -22.13 -1.62
C ASP A 305 39.03 -21.07 -1.05
N SER A 306 38.81 -19.77 -1.27
CA SER A 306 39.63 -18.73 -0.63
C SER A 306 39.10 -18.43 0.78
N GLY A 307 39.77 -18.98 1.80
CA GLY A 307 39.44 -18.87 3.23
C GLY A 307 39.50 -17.46 3.85
N TYR A 308 38.87 -16.47 3.24
CA TYR A 308 38.81 -15.07 3.71
C TYR A 308 37.51 -14.71 4.47
N TYR A 309 36.84 -15.68 5.07
CA TYR A 309 35.69 -15.44 5.96
C TYR A 309 36.01 -15.69 7.44
N GLY A 310 37.23 -15.31 7.86
CA GLY A 310 37.70 -15.32 9.25
C GLY A 310 37.98 -13.92 9.83
N GLY A 311 37.60 -12.86 9.13
CA GLY A 311 37.71 -11.50 9.66
C GLY A 311 36.61 -11.23 10.68
N ARG A 312 36.98 -11.20 11.96
CA ARG A 312 36.23 -10.50 13.01
C ARG A 312 35.75 -9.16 12.45
N ILE A 313 34.45 -8.98 12.36
CA ILE A 313 33.88 -7.63 12.34
C ILE A 313 34.12 -7.14 13.77
N ASP A 314 35.26 -6.48 13.98
CA ASP A 314 35.47 -5.67 15.17
C ASP A 314 34.28 -4.73 15.28
N SER A 315 33.71 -4.72 16.49
CA SER A 315 32.76 -3.74 16.96
C SER A 315 33.08 -2.36 16.39
N PHE A 316 32.14 -1.81 15.59
CA PHE A 316 32.11 -0.39 15.28
C PHE A 316 31.85 0.36 16.58
N GLU A 317 32.93 0.61 17.32
CA GLU A 317 32.95 1.49 18.48
C GLU A 317 32.84 2.91 17.94
N TYR A 318 31.64 3.48 18.08
CA TYR A 318 31.33 4.84 17.71
C TYR A 318 32.15 5.80 18.61
N ARG A 319 33.30 6.26 18.11
CA ARG A 319 34.02 7.39 18.71
C ARG A 319 33.42 8.70 18.19
N PRO A 320 32.85 9.55 19.04
CA PRO A 320 32.42 10.89 18.63
C PRO A 320 33.65 11.78 18.54
N ASP A 321 34.03 12.16 17.32
CA ASP A 321 35.09 13.14 17.13
C ASP A 321 34.49 14.56 17.26
N ILE A 322 34.77 15.18 18.40
CA ILE A 322 34.57 16.61 18.64
C ILE A 322 35.80 17.32 18.09
N ARG A 323 35.64 18.10 17.02
CA ARG A 323 36.43 19.31 16.79
C ARG A 323 35.75 20.30 15.84
N HIS A 324 35.56 21.49 16.37
CA HIS A 324 35.41 22.77 15.67
C HIS A 324 36.49 22.90 14.56
N GLY A 325 36.29 23.58 13.44
CA GLY A 325 35.19 24.36 12.91
C GLY A 325 35.78 25.24 11.83
N GLU A 326 35.12 25.47 10.70
CA GLU A 326 35.49 26.57 9.80
C GLU A 326 34.34 26.93 8.86
N ARG A 327 34.14 28.23 8.72
CA ARG A 327 33.13 28.88 7.87
C ARG A 327 33.50 28.69 6.40
N GLY A 328 32.52 28.31 5.58
CA GLY A 328 32.60 28.38 4.13
C GLY A 328 31.23 28.69 3.52
N HIS A 329 31.06 29.93 3.08
CA HIS A 329 29.99 30.36 2.17
C HIS A 329 30.16 29.67 0.81
N TYR A 330 29.15 28.97 0.33
CA TYR A 330 28.74 28.80 -1.09
C TYR A 330 27.29 28.26 -1.01
N GLY A 331 26.28 28.79 -1.68
CA GLY A 331 26.23 29.24 -3.07
C GLY A 331 25.14 28.38 -3.73
N SER A 332 23.98 28.98 -3.95
CA SER A 332 22.79 28.38 -4.59
C SER A 332 23.14 27.72 -5.92
N ASP A 333 22.88 26.41 -6.04
CA ASP A 333 23.04 25.66 -7.29
C ASP A 333 21.80 24.78 -7.56
N TYR A 334 20.66 25.44 -7.76
CA TYR A 334 19.46 24.86 -8.39
C TYR A 334 19.44 25.31 -9.85
N GLY A 335 20.13 24.59 -10.73
CA GLY A 335 20.14 24.92 -12.17
C GLY A 335 20.60 23.81 -13.12
N ARG A 336 20.92 22.61 -12.62
CA ARG A 336 21.58 21.57 -13.45
C ARG A 336 20.68 20.41 -13.88
N GLN A 337 19.36 20.51 -13.68
CA GLN A 337 18.40 19.48 -14.08
C GLN A 337 17.68 19.80 -15.40
N ASP A 338 17.67 21.06 -15.84
CA ASP A 338 16.96 21.47 -17.06
C ASP A 338 17.76 21.22 -18.34
N VAL A 339 19.10 21.30 -18.29
CA VAL A 339 19.96 21.08 -19.47
C VAL A 339 19.88 19.63 -19.97
N LEU A 340 19.80 18.64 -19.06
CA LEU A 340 19.68 17.23 -19.44
C LEU A 340 18.31 16.92 -20.06
N LYS A 341 17.26 17.59 -19.60
CA LYS A 341 15.88 17.42 -20.08
C LYS A 341 15.71 18.05 -21.46
N GLU A 342 16.38 19.17 -21.70
CA GLU A 342 16.39 19.87 -22.99
C GLU A 342 17.24 19.14 -24.04
N GLU A 343 18.33 18.49 -23.63
CA GLU A 343 19.16 17.64 -24.49
C GLU A 343 18.46 16.31 -24.87
N LEU A 344 17.66 15.74 -23.95
CA LEU A 344 16.79 14.59 -24.23
C LEU A 344 15.67 14.94 -25.22
N ASN A 345 15.02 16.10 -25.05
CA ASN A 345 13.98 16.56 -25.98
C ASN A 345 14.53 16.85 -27.40
N ARG A 346 15.80 17.27 -27.50
CA ARG A 346 16.49 17.45 -28.80
C ARG A 346 16.84 16.13 -29.47
N ARG A 347 17.27 15.12 -28.72
CA ARG A 347 17.68 13.80 -29.28
C ARG A 347 16.51 12.92 -29.71
N PHE A 348 15.33 13.11 -29.14
CA PHE A 348 14.15 12.28 -29.44
C PHE A 348 13.15 12.91 -30.42
N GLY A 349 13.50 14.04 -31.07
CA GLY A 349 12.77 14.49 -32.27
C GLY A 349 11.30 14.85 -32.07
N LEU A 350 10.90 15.32 -30.89
CA LEU A 350 9.53 15.83 -30.62
C LEU A 350 9.43 17.34 -30.84
N GLY A 351 10.06 17.83 -31.91
CA GLY A 351 9.96 19.21 -32.38
C GLY A 351 9.11 19.28 -33.64
N GLY A 352 7.78 19.32 -33.48
CA GLY A 352 6.84 19.55 -34.57
C GLY A 352 5.75 20.52 -34.14
N ASN A 353 5.86 21.78 -34.59
CA ASN A 353 4.78 22.75 -34.56
C ASN A 353 3.50 22.14 -35.17
N GLY A 354 2.41 22.14 -34.41
CA GLY A 354 1.11 21.66 -34.88
C GLY A 354 0.01 21.97 -33.87
N SER A 355 -0.44 23.21 -33.85
CA SER A 355 -1.55 23.71 -33.03
C SER A 355 -2.94 23.22 -33.51
N ASP A 356 -3.05 21.92 -33.86
CA ASP A 356 -4.32 21.26 -34.24
C ASP A 356 -4.38 19.75 -33.88
N ALA A 357 -3.35 19.19 -33.22
CA ALA A 357 -3.26 17.73 -32.95
C ALA A 357 -3.92 17.26 -31.63
N SER A 358 -4.33 18.16 -30.74
CA SER A 358 -4.80 17.79 -29.39
C SER A 358 -6.21 17.19 -29.35
N GLN A 359 -7.05 17.39 -30.37
CA GLN A 359 -8.39 16.81 -30.40
C GLN A 359 -8.40 15.33 -30.85
N TYR A 360 -7.47 14.93 -31.72
CA TYR A 360 -7.40 13.55 -32.24
C TYR A 360 -6.79 12.56 -31.23
N GLU A 361 -5.79 13.00 -30.45
CA GLU A 361 -5.18 12.18 -29.39
C GLU A 361 -6.16 11.93 -28.23
N TYR A 362 -7.03 12.91 -27.95
CA TYR A 362 -8.05 12.81 -26.90
C TYR A 362 -9.23 11.90 -27.28
N ALA A 363 -9.69 11.95 -28.54
CA ALA A 363 -10.73 11.03 -29.04
C ALA A 363 -10.27 9.56 -29.02
N SER A 364 -9.00 9.30 -29.34
CA SER A 364 -8.38 7.97 -29.28
C SER A 364 -8.36 7.39 -27.85
N SER A 365 -8.18 8.26 -26.84
CA SER A 365 -8.19 7.85 -25.43
C SER A 365 -9.59 7.45 -24.92
N ILE A 366 -10.68 8.01 -25.45
CA ILE A 366 -12.04 7.64 -25.02
C ILE A 366 -12.46 6.30 -25.61
N ASP A 367 -12.17 6.08 -26.89
CA ASP A 367 -12.57 4.85 -27.57
C ASP A 367 -11.83 3.63 -27.04
N SER A 368 -10.57 3.79 -26.61
CA SER A 368 -9.82 2.73 -25.91
C SER A 368 -10.42 2.42 -24.52
N LEU A 369 -10.82 3.43 -23.75
CA LEU A 369 -11.48 3.22 -22.46
C LEU A 369 -12.86 2.57 -22.61
N LYS A 370 -13.64 2.92 -23.64
CA LYS A 370 -14.92 2.27 -23.93
C LYS A 370 -14.75 0.80 -24.31
N ARG A 371 -13.72 0.46 -25.10
CA ARG A 371 -13.38 -0.94 -25.41
C ARG A 371 -12.98 -1.71 -24.15
N SER A 372 -12.13 -1.13 -23.31
CA SER A 372 -11.76 -1.73 -22.03
C SER A 372 -12.97 -1.94 -21.11
N ALA A 373 -13.93 -1.01 -21.08
CA ALA A 373 -15.15 -1.18 -20.30
C ALA A 373 -16.01 -2.37 -20.77
N ILE A 374 -16.09 -2.60 -22.10
CA ILE A 374 -16.79 -3.75 -22.68
C ILE A 374 -16.06 -5.05 -22.35
N GLU A 375 -14.74 -5.08 -22.51
CA GLU A 375 -13.91 -6.25 -22.18
C GLU A 375 -14.03 -6.65 -20.70
N ILE A 376 -14.05 -5.67 -19.79
CA ILE A 376 -14.25 -5.90 -18.35
C ILE A 376 -15.66 -6.45 -18.08
N GLN A 377 -16.70 -5.91 -18.74
CA GLN A 377 -18.06 -6.43 -18.59
C GLN A 377 -18.20 -7.87 -19.08
N ASP A 378 -17.58 -8.21 -20.21
CA ASP A 378 -17.57 -9.58 -20.73
C ASP A 378 -16.84 -10.53 -19.78
N ALA A 379 -15.69 -10.10 -19.24
CA ALA A 379 -14.94 -10.87 -18.24
C ALA A 379 -15.74 -11.07 -16.92
N ILE A 380 -16.55 -10.09 -16.51
CA ILE A 380 -17.45 -10.22 -15.36
C ILE A 380 -18.53 -11.28 -15.65
N HIS A 381 -19.18 -11.21 -16.81
CA HIS A 381 -20.19 -12.19 -17.21
C HIS A 381 -19.62 -13.61 -17.30
N ASP A 382 -18.42 -13.77 -17.86
CA ASP A 382 -17.74 -15.05 -17.95
C ASP A 382 -17.36 -15.60 -16.57
N THR A 383 -16.90 -14.74 -15.66
CA THR A 383 -16.59 -15.13 -14.28
C THR A 383 -17.84 -15.60 -13.53
N ILE A 384 -18.98 -14.93 -13.71
CA ILE A 384 -20.29 -15.35 -13.18
C ILE A 384 -20.72 -16.68 -13.78
N ARG A 385 -20.55 -16.85 -15.11
CA ARG A 385 -20.90 -18.10 -15.81
C ARG A 385 -20.07 -19.27 -15.32
N MET A 386 -18.74 -19.09 -15.15
CA MET A 386 -17.83 -20.12 -14.64
C MET A 386 -18.15 -20.54 -13.20
N MET A 387 -18.59 -19.60 -12.36
CA MET A 387 -19.06 -19.91 -11.00
C MET A 387 -20.37 -20.70 -11.03
N ARG A 388 -21.34 -20.29 -11.85
CA ARG A 388 -22.62 -21.00 -12.01
C ARG A 388 -22.47 -22.41 -12.61
N SER A 389 -21.48 -22.61 -13.49
CA SER A 389 -21.20 -23.92 -14.09
C SER A 389 -20.32 -24.81 -13.19
N GLY A 390 -19.93 -24.37 -11.99
CA GLY A 390 -19.07 -25.13 -11.09
C GLY A 390 -17.62 -25.27 -11.55
N HIS A 391 -17.19 -24.51 -12.56
CA HIS A 391 -15.81 -24.51 -13.07
C HIS A 391 -14.88 -23.58 -12.29
N LEU A 392 -15.43 -22.81 -11.34
CA LEU A 392 -14.69 -21.88 -10.49
C LEU A 392 -15.05 -22.11 -9.01
N VAL A 393 -14.03 -22.25 -8.16
CA VAL A 393 -14.20 -22.34 -6.70
C VAL A 393 -14.66 -20.98 -6.17
N ALA A 394 -15.48 -20.97 -5.11
CA ALA A 394 -16.07 -19.75 -4.54
C ALA A 394 -15.01 -18.71 -4.14
N GLU A 395 -13.85 -19.13 -3.64
CA GLU A 395 -12.75 -18.24 -3.27
C GLU A 395 -12.11 -17.57 -4.51
N ASP A 396 -11.91 -18.33 -5.59
CA ASP A 396 -11.41 -17.81 -6.86
C ASP A 396 -12.42 -16.89 -7.54
N PHE A 397 -13.72 -17.17 -7.38
CA PHE A 397 -14.80 -16.28 -7.83
C PHE A 397 -14.69 -14.92 -7.13
N ILE A 398 -14.66 -14.90 -5.80
CA ILE A 398 -14.61 -13.66 -5.03
C ILE A 398 -13.37 -12.84 -5.40
N ARG A 399 -12.21 -13.49 -5.52
CA ARG A 399 -10.94 -12.83 -5.90
C ARG A 399 -11.01 -12.20 -7.30
N ARG A 400 -11.47 -12.95 -8.31
CA ARG A 400 -11.54 -12.47 -9.71
C ARG A 400 -12.64 -11.42 -9.89
N TYR A 401 -13.82 -11.67 -9.33
CA TYR A 401 -14.97 -10.77 -9.42
C TYR A 401 -14.67 -9.42 -8.75
N ARG A 402 -14.05 -9.41 -7.57
CA ARG A 402 -13.66 -8.16 -6.87
C ARG A 402 -12.67 -7.33 -7.69
N GLY A 403 -11.69 -7.96 -8.33
CA GLY A 403 -10.74 -7.28 -9.22
C GLY A 403 -11.45 -6.63 -10.41
N LEU A 404 -12.28 -7.40 -11.13
CA LEU A 404 -13.00 -6.92 -12.30
C LEU A 404 -14.00 -5.79 -11.97
N VAL A 405 -14.68 -5.87 -10.82
CA VAL A 405 -15.61 -4.81 -10.38
C VAL A 405 -14.87 -3.52 -10.06
N ARG A 406 -13.70 -3.61 -9.41
CA ARG A 406 -12.84 -2.44 -9.15
C ARG A 406 -12.36 -1.82 -10.46
N ASP A 407 -11.84 -2.64 -11.38
CA ASP A 407 -11.32 -2.16 -12.67
C ASP A 407 -12.44 -1.56 -13.54
N SER A 408 -13.66 -2.11 -13.47
CA SER A 408 -14.86 -1.53 -14.10
C SER A 408 -15.18 -0.14 -13.56
N TYR A 409 -15.15 0.04 -12.23
CA TYR A 409 -15.38 1.33 -11.58
C TYR A 409 -14.31 2.36 -11.96
N GLU A 410 -13.04 1.98 -11.99
CA GLU A 410 -11.93 2.86 -12.38
C GLU A 410 -12.06 3.32 -13.84
N THR A 411 -12.34 2.39 -14.76
CA THR A 411 -12.54 2.71 -16.18
C THR A 411 -13.76 3.62 -16.40
N GLN A 412 -14.88 3.35 -15.71
CA GLN A 412 -16.06 4.22 -15.78
C GLN A 412 -15.78 5.62 -15.25
N LYS A 413 -15.06 5.73 -14.12
CA LYS A 413 -14.65 7.02 -13.53
C LYS A 413 -13.72 7.81 -14.46
N GLN A 414 -12.84 7.13 -15.19
CA GLN A 414 -11.98 7.78 -16.19
C GLN A 414 -12.77 8.28 -17.40
N ILE A 415 -13.72 7.48 -17.92
CA ILE A 415 -14.64 7.90 -18.99
C ILE A 415 -15.43 9.13 -18.54
N GLU A 416 -15.99 9.12 -17.34
CA GLU A 416 -16.79 10.24 -16.81
C GLU A 416 -15.95 11.51 -16.61
N ARG A 417 -14.73 11.39 -16.10
CA ARG A 417 -13.80 12.53 -15.99
C ARG A 417 -13.56 13.17 -17.34
N ILE A 418 -13.23 12.35 -18.33
CA ILE A 418 -12.94 12.79 -19.69
C ILE A 418 -14.17 13.44 -20.34
N ASP A 419 -15.36 12.89 -20.13
CA ASP A 419 -16.61 13.42 -20.68
C ASP A 419 -17.02 14.75 -20.02
N ARG A 420 -16.76 14.92 -18.71
CA ARG A 420 -16.96 16.20 -18.00
C ARG A 420 -16.05 17.30 -18.55
N THR A 421 -14.79 17.00 -18.85
CA THR A 421 -13.87 17.96 -19.50
C THR A 421 -14.34 18.36 -20.90
N LYS A 422 -15.01 17.47 -21.64
CA LYS A 422 -15.58 17.78 -22.96
C LYS A 422 -16.74 18.78 -22.88
N HIS A 423 -17.57 18.68 -21.84
CA HIS A 423 -18.73 19.57 -21.63
C HIS A 423 -18.39 20.88 -20.90
N GLY A 424 -17.20 20.99 -20.32
CA GLY A 424 -16.73 22.19 -19.59
C GLY A 424 -16.18 23.32 -20.45
N TYR A 425 -15.88 23.09 -21.73
CA TYR A 425 -15.33 24.10 -22.67
C TYR A 425 -16.38 24.69 -23.62
N GLY A 426 -17.67 24.47 -23.36
CA GLY A 426 -18.78 25.05 -24.11
C GLY A 426 -19.53 26.10 -23.28
N TRP A 427 -18.88 27.21 -22.94
CA TRP A 427 -19.51 28.47 -22.48
C TRP A 427 -18.75 29.66 -23.06
#